data_AF-A0A5E7ZVI0-F1
#
_entry.id   AF-A0A5E7ZVI0-F1
#
_cell.length_a   1.000
_cell.length_b   1.000
_cell.length_c   1.000
_cell.angle_alpha   90.00
_cell.angle_beta   90.00
_cell.angle_gamma   90.00
#
_symmetry.space_group_name_H-M   'P 1'
#
loop_
_entity.id
_entity.type
_entity.pdbx_description
1 polymer ?
#
loop_
_entity_poly.entity_id
_entity_poly.type
_entity_poly.pdbx_seq_one_letter_code
_entity_poly.pdbx_strand_id
1 'polypeptide(L)' 'MTSNDVLFDTDPIAEAAGDARANADVKAGRVIGHNAVKRWLASWGSPKPLPRPQIGD' A
#
# COMPACT_ATOMS: atom_id res chain seq x y z
N MET A 1 -35.15 -1.51 -2.97
CA MET A 1 -33.95 -0.68 -3.16
C MET A 1 -33.42 -0.29 -1.78
N THR A 2 -32.79 -1.22 -1.08
CA THR A 2 -32.35 -1.01 0.31
C THR A 2 -31.08 -1.82 0.59
N SER A 3 -29.98 -1.37 0.01
CA SER A 3 -28.66 -1.53 0.61
C SER A 3 -27.93 -0.24 0.28
N ASN A 4 -27.98 0.71 1.22
CA ASN A 4 -26.99 1.76 1.29
C ASN A 4 -25.86 1.25 2.21
N ASP A 5 -25.29 0.08 1.86
CA ASP A 5 -23.99 -0.32 2.38
C ASP A 5 -22.98 0.51 1.61
N VAL A 6 -22.53 1.58 2.25
CA VAL A 6 -21.56 2.53 1.72
C VAL A 6 -20.31 1.78 1.28
N LEU A 7 -20.06 1.75 -0.02
CA LEU A 7 -18.93 1.09 -0.70
C LEU A 7 -17.55 1.38 -0.09
N PHE A 8 -17.44 2.43 0.72
CA PHE A 8 -16.22 2.92 1.36
C PHE A 8 -16.36 3.04 2.89
N ASP A 9 -17.27 2.30 3.53
CA ASP A 9 -17.23 2.17 4.98
C ASP A 9 -15.97 1.42 5.40
N THR A 10 -15.28 1.92 6.42
CA THR A 10 -14.00 1.37 6.89
C THR A 10 -14.12 1.07 8.37
N ASP A 11 -13.61 -0.10 8.79
CA ASP A 11 -13.54 -0.47 10.19
C ASP A 11 -12.45 0.37 10.89
N PRO A 12 -12.79 1.31 11.79
CA PRO A 12 -11.81 2.19 12.41
C PRO A 12 -10.74 1.45 13.22
N ILE A 13 -11.07 0.26 13.75
CA ILE A 13 -10.13 -0.57 14.50
C ILE A 13 -9.12 -1.20 13.53
N ALA A 14 -9.58 -1.68 12.38
CA ALA A 14 -8.72 -2.23 11.34
C ALA A 14 -7.77 -1.18 10.77
N GLU A 15 -8.25 0.06 10.55
CA GLU A 15 -7.43 1.18 10.09
C GLU A 15 -6.35 1.53 11.12
N ALA A 16 -6.72 1.72 12.39
CA ALA A 16 -5.75 2.01 13.46
C ALA A 16 -4.69 0.91 13.62
N ALA A 17 -5.08 -0.37 13.44
CA ALA A 17 -4.14 -1.49 13.44
C ALA A 17 -3.24 -1.50 12.19
N GLY A 18 -3.72 -1.01 11.04
CA GLY A 18 -2.93 -0.76 9.84
C GLY A 18 -1.84 0.28 10.10
N ASP A 19 -2.21 1.42 10.63
CA ASP A 19 -1.29 2.52 10.95
C ASP A 19 -0.23 2.11 11.98
N ALA A 20 -0.63 1.39 13.03
CA ALA A 20 0.30 0.88 14.04
C ALA A 20 1.37 -0.04 13.43
N ARG A 21 0.97 -0.92 12.49
CA ARG A 21 1.90 -1.80 11.76
C ARG A 21 2.83 -1.00 10.86
N ALA A 22 2.29 -0.05 10.08
CA ALA A 22 3.08 0.79 9.18
C ALA A 22 4.14 1.60 9.96
N ASN A 23 3.77 2.19 11.09
CA ASN A 23 4.70 2.91 11.95
C ASN A 23 5.80 2.00 12.52
N ALA A 24 5.46 0.77 12.92
CA ALA A 24 6.44 -0.21 13.37
C ALA A 24 7.42 -0.63 12.25
N ASP A 25 6.96 -0.73 11.01
CA ASP A 25 7.81 -1.00 9.84
C ASP A 25 8.76 0.15 9.54
N VAL A 26 8.28 1.40 9.57
CA VAL A 26 9.12 2.59 9.42
C VAL A 26 10.21 2.64 10.48
N LYS A 27 9.85 2.44 11.76
CA LYS A 27 10.81 2.44 12.87
C LYS A 27 11.87 1.33 12.74
N ALA A 28 11.50 0.19 12.19
CA ALA A 28 12.40 -0.93 11.97
C ALA A 28 13.15 -0.89 10.63
N GLY A 29 12.97 0.16 9.82
CA GLY A 29 13.59 0.28 8.50
C GLY A 29 13.07 -0.72 7.46
N ARG A 30 11.91 -1.35 7.70
CA ARG A 30 11.24 -2.27 6.77
C ARG A 30 10.47 -1.50 5.69
N VAL A 31 11.18 -0.72 4.90
CA VAL A 31 10.61 0.19 3.89
C VAL A 31 11.10 -0.13 2.48
N ILE A 32 10.30 0.26 1.49
CA ILE A 32 10.67 0.22 0.07
C ILE A 32 11.05 1.64 -0.34
N GLY A 33 12.15 1.81 -1.08
CA GLY A 33 12.60 3.09 -1.57
C GLY A 33 11.59 3.75 -2.52
N HIS A 34 11.37 5.04 -2.31
CA HIS A 34 10.41 5.84 -3.10
C HIS A 34 10.64 5.72 -4.62
N ASN A 35 11.90 5.72 -5.06
CA ASN A 35 12.24 5.61 -6.48
C ASN A 35 11.90 4.23 -7.07
N ALA A 36 12.04 3.15 -6.29
CA ALA A 36 11.63 1.82 -6.72
C ALA A 36 10.11 1.73 -6.88
N VAL A 37 9.36 2.27 -5.91
CA VAL A 37 7.89 2.38 -6.01
C VAL A 37 7.46 3.18 -7.24
N LYS A 38 8.08 4.33 -7.50
CA LYS A 38 7.77 5.16 -8.68
C LYS A 38 7.98 4.42 -10.00
N ARG A 39 9.11 3.73 -10.15
CA ARG A 39 9.41 2.95 -11.38
C ARG A 39 8.38 1.83 -11.56
N TRP A 40 8.03 1.15 -10.48
CA TRP A 40 7.01 0.10 -10.50
C TRP A 40 5.64 0.62 -10.92
N LEU A 41 5.14 1.69 -10.30
CA LEU A 41 3.84 2.29 -10.65
C LEU A 41 3.81 2.79 -12.10
N ALA A 42 4.88 3.42 -12.58
CA ALA A 42 4.97 3.86 -13.97
C ALA A 42 4.91 2.70 -14.98
N SER A 43 5.32 1.49 -14.59
CA SER A 43 5.31 0.33 -15.48
C SER A 43 3.93 -0.30 -15.67
N TRP A 44 2.95 -0.01 -14.81
CA TRP A 44 1.63 -0.65 -14.84
C TRP A 44 0.85 -0.39 -16.12
N GLY A 45 1.08 0.76 -16.77
CA GLY A 45 0.48 1.09 -18.06
C GLY A 45 1.24 0.55 -19.28
N SER A 46 2.31 -0.22 -19.09
CA SER A 46 3.14 -0.74 -20.18
C SER A 46 2.80 -2.20 -20.52
N PRO A 47 3.12 -2.70 -21.73
CA PRO A 47 2.94 -4.11 -22.09
C PRO A 47 3.75 -5.10 -21.24
N LYS A 48 4.73 -4.62 -20.47
CA LYS A 48 5.61 -5.44 -19.62
C LYS A 48 5.78 -4.75 -18.25
N PRO A 49 4.79 -4.86 -17.35
CA PRO A 49 4.91 -4.26 -16.02
C PRO A 49 6.08 -4.87 -15.26
N LEU A 50 6.76 -4.04 -14.46
CA LEU A 50 7.85 -4.45 -13.59
C LEU A 50 7.31 -5.25 -12.39
N PRO A 51 8.11 -6.16 -11.81
CA PRO A 51 7.74 -6.82 -10.56
C PRO A 51 7.59 -5.80 -9.43
N ARG A 52 6.76 -6.15 -8.44
CA ARG A 52 6.62 -5.33 -7.23
C ARG A 52 7.96 -5.27 -6.50
N PRO A 53 8.43 -4.07 -6.12
CA PRO A 53 9.67 -3.92 -5.37
C PRO A 53 9.54 -4.55 -3.97
N GLN A 54 10.69 -4.89 -3.39
CA GLN A 54 10.85 -5.49 -2.08
C GLN A 54 11.45 -4.49 -1.09
N ILE A 55 11.42 -4.84 0.19
CA ILE A 55 12.09 -4.06 1.24
C ILE A 55 13.58 -3.94 0.89
N GLY A 56 14.09 -2.71 0.92
CA GLY A 56 15.48 -2.39 0.59
C GLY A 56 15.75 -2.01 -0.88
N ASP A 57 14.77 -2.13 -1.78
CA ASP A 57 14.87 -1.66 -3.19
C ASP A 57 14.80 -0.13 -3.33
#